data_AF-A0AAU4GJR5-F1
#
_entry.id   AF-A0AAU4GJR5-F1
#
_cell.length_a   1.000
_cell.length_b   1.000
_cell.length_c   1.000
_cell.angle_alpha   90.00
_cell.angle_beta   90.00
_cell.angle_gamma   90.00
#
_symmetry.space_group_name_H-M   'P 1'
#
loop_
_entity.id
_entity.type
_entity.pdbx_description
1 polymer ?
#
loop_
_entity_poly.entity_id
_entity_poly.type
_entity_poly.pdbx_seq_one_letter_code
_entity_poly.pdbx_strand_id
1 'polypeptide(L)'
;MEGSRRVAGILRERGETALDQPLDADRAALRSRMQGDDPYWNDFEREVPGFLDALLRLSPEAYEAFFAYTAVPWRTGAVRGRVKELMSMAADATPAHRYLPGVRLHLANAVRLGAGRSAVLHALDIAAAAPPHPGVPAAHTCP
;
A
#
# COMPACT_ATOMS: atom_id res chain seq x y z
N MET A 1 -3.17 3.76 2.38
CA MET A 1 -2.71 4.53 1.20
C MET A 1 -3.88 5.25 0.53
N GLU A 2 -4.45 6.26 1.17
CA GLU A 2 -5.59 7.02 0.62
C GLU A 2 -5.20 8.43 0.13
N GLY A 3 -3.99 8.89 0.47
CA GLY A 3 -3.55 10.27 0.25
C GLY A 3 -3.66 10.69 -1.21
N SER A 4 -3.05 9.94 -2.13
CA SER A 4 -3.02 10.28 -3.56
C SER A 4 -4.42 10.39 -4.16
N ARG A 5 -5.34 9.49 -3.80
CA ARG A 5 -6.73 9.58 -4.29
C ARG A 5 -7.50 10.74 -3.71
N ARG A 6 -7.34 11.01 -2.42
CA ARG A 6 -7.99 12.16 -1.77
C ARG A 6 -7.50 13.47 -2.36
N VAL A 7 -6.19 13.59 -2.58
CA VAL A 7 -5.58 14.75 -3.25
C VAL A 7 -6.15 14.87 -4.67
N ALA A 8 -6.17 13.79 -5.44
CA ALA A 8 -6.74 13.81 -6.79
C ALA A 8 -8.23 14.19 -6.80
N GLY A 9 -9.02 13.69 -5.85
CA GLY A 9 -10.43 14.05 -5.68
C GLY A 9 -10.62 15.54 -5.42
N ILE A 10 -9.88 16.11 -4.46
CA ILE A 10 -9.95 17.54 -4.12
C ILE A 10 -9.52 18.41 -5.32
N LEU A 11 -8.51 18.00 -6.07
CA LEU A 11 -8.08 18.75 -7.26
C LEU A 11 -9.14 18.70 -8.37
N ARG A 12 -9.80 17.56 -8.58
CA ARG A 12 -10.95 17.47 -9.51
C ARG A 12 -12.09 18.39 -9.12
N GLU A 13 -12.45 18.42 -7.84
CA GLU A 13 -13.48 19.34 -7.32
C GLU A 13 -13.13 20.81 -7.57
N ARG A 14 -11.84 21.14 -7.65
CA ARG A 14 -11.33 22.48 -7.97
C ARG A 14 -11.21 22.77 -9.47
N GLY A 15 -11.59 21.83 -10.34
CA GLY A 15 -11.56 21.99 -11.80
C GLY A 15 -10.24 21.59 -12.46
N GLU A 16 -9.35 20.87 -11.76
CA GLU A 16 -8.09 20.38 -12.33
C GLU A 16 -8.33 19.20 -13.28
N THR A 17 -8.66 19.49 -14.54
CA THR A 17 -9.06 18.47 -15.54
C THR A 17 -7.91 17.61 -16.05
N ALA A 18 -6.65 17.99 -15.82
CA ALA A 18 -5.48 17.22 -16.24
C ALA A 18 -5.46 15.79 -15.66
N LEU A 19 -6.09 15.58 -14.49
CA LEU A 19 -6.19 14.27 -13.84
C LEU A 19 -7.19 13.32 -14.51
N ASP A 20 -8.03 13.81 -15.42
CA ASP A 20 -9.07 13.03 -16.10
C ASP A 20 -8.74 12.73 -17.56
N GLN A 21 -7.71 13.40 -18.10
CA GLN A 21 -7.26 13.14 -19.46
C GLN A 21 -6.62 11.74 -19.58
N PRO A 22 -6.60 11.13 -20.77
CA PRO A 22 -5.79 9.93 -21.00
C PRO A 22 -4.32 10.16 -20.60
N LEU A 23 -3.63 9.10 -20.20
CA LEU A 23 -2.19 9.20 -19.96
C LEU A 23 -1.48 9.55 -21.25
N ASP A 24 -0.54 10.51 -21.18
CA ASP A 24 0.42 10.72 -22.24
C ASP A 24 1.32 9.48 -22.44
N ALA A 25 2.09 9.50 -23.53
CA ALA A 25 2.94 8.38 -23.93
C ALA A 25 3.97 8.01 -22.84
N ASP A 26 4.55 9.01 -22.16
CA ASP A 26 5.59 8.79 -21.16
C ASP A 26 5.03 8.13 -19.90
N ARG A 27 3.88 8.59 -19.40
CA ARG A 27 3.18 7.99 -18.26
C ARG A 27 2.64 6.60 -18.59
N ALA A 28 2.13 6.40 -19.80
CA ALA A 28 1.67 5.08 -20.25
C ALA A 28 2.85 4.08 -20.32
N ALA A 29 4.00 4.51 -20.87
CA ALA A 29 5.21 3.70 -20.91
C ALA A 29 5.75 3.41 -19.49
N LEU A 30 5.74 4.40 -18.59
CA LEU A 30 6.15 4.21 -17.19
C LEU A 30 5.23 3.21 -16.47
N ARG A 31 3.92 3.33 -16.62
CA ARG A 31 2.95 2.36 -16.08
C ARG A 31 3.28 0.94 -16.54
N SER A 32 3.46 0.75 -17.85
CA SER A 32 3.77 -0.55 -18.43
C SER A 32 5.09 -1.11 -17.88
N ARG A 33 6.13 -0.29 -17.80
CA ARG A 33 7.45 -0.70 -17.27
C ARG A 33 7.40 -1.14 -15.80
N MET A 34 6.64 -0.43 -14.95
CA MET A 34 6.66 -0.68 -13.51
C MET A 34 5.66 -1.76 -13.07
N GLN A 35 4.47 -1.82 -13.67
CA GLN A 35 3.47 -2.85 -13.33
C GLN A 35 3.68 -4.16 -14.11
N GLY A 36 4.06 -4.07 -15.38
CA GLY A 36 4.13 -5.23 -16.28
C GLY A 36 2.85 -6.05 -16.28
N ASP A 37 3.00 -7.37 -16.36
CA ASP A 37 1.91 -8.35 -16.31
C ASP A 37 1.78 -9.02 -14.92
N ASP A 38 2.33 -8.42 -13.86
CA ASP A 38 2.34 -9.04 -12.52
C ASP A 38 0.93 -9.04 -11.91
N PRO A 39 0.33 -10.22 -11.65
CA PRO A 39 -1.02 -10.33 -11.08
C PRO A 39 -1.15 -9.69 -9.69
N TYR A 40 -0.05 -9.51 -8.96
CA TYR A 40 -0.05 -8.82 -7.68
C TYR A 40 -0.66 -7.41 -7.80
N TRP A 41 -0.38 -6.69 -8.88
CA TRP A 41 -0.90 -5.33 -9.06
C TRP A 41 -2.39 -5.30 -9.36
N ASN A 42 -2.97 -6.37 -9.90
CA ASN A 42 -4.42 -6.51 -10.03
C ASN A 42 -5.09 -6.72 -8.67
N ASP A 43 -4.48 -7.53 -7.80
CA ASP A 43 -4.95 -7.73 -6.43
C ASP A 43 -4.81 -6.44 -5.61
N PHE A 44 -3.69 -5.76 -5.76
CA PHE A 44 -3.46 -4.46 -5.15
C PHE A 44 -4.49 -3.43 -5.59
N GLU A 45 -4.77 -3.32 -6.89
CA GLU A 45 -5.76 -2.39 -7.44
C GLU A 45 -7.17 -2.74 -6.94
N ARG A 46 -7.50 -4.01 -6.73
CA ARG A 46 -8.80 -4.39 -6.15
C ARG A 46 -8.96 -3.93 -4.70
N GLU A 47 -7.94 -4.12 -3.86
CA GLU A 47 -7.99 -3.67 -2.45
C GLU A 47 -7.80 -2.16 -2.34
N VAL A 48 -7.06 -1.56 -3.27
CA VAL A 48 -6.64 -0.18 -3.28
C VAL A 48 -6.93 0.44 -4.68
N PRO A 49 -8.21 0.61 -5.06
CA PRO A 49 -8.65 1.03 -6.41
C PRO A 49 -8.41 2.50 -6.77
N GLY A 50 -7.49 2.76 -7.71
CA GLY A 50 -7.18 4.09 -8.25
C GLY A 50 -6.02 4.77 -7.55
N PHE A 51 -5.32 4.08 -6.63
CA PHE A 51 -4.18 4.69 -5.94
C PHE A 51 -2.99 4.85 -6.87
N LEU A 52 -2.67 3.79 -7.63
CA LEU A 52 -1.57 3.80 -8.58
C LEU A 52 -1.81 4.79 -9.73
N ASP A 53 -3.05 4.85 -10.22
CA ASP A 53 -3.44 5.84 -11.24
C ASP A 53 -3.30 7.27 -10.72
N ALA A 54 -3.85 7.56 -9.54
CA ALA A 54 -3.73 8.89 -8.93
C ALA A 54 -2.26 9.26 -8.65
N LEU A 55 -1.46 8.32 -8.15
CA LEU A 55 -0.04 8.55 -7.87
C LEU A 55 0.73 8.89 -9.15
N LEU A 56 0.54 8.13 -10.23
CA LEU A 56 1.19 8.37 -11.52
C LEU A 56 0.81 9.73 -12.13
N ARG A 57 -0.45 10.14 -11.99
CA ARG A 57 -0.95 11.41 -12.52
C ARG A 57 -0.41 12.60 -11.72
N LEU A 58 -0.34 12.47 -10.39
CA LEU A 58 0.15 13.52 -9.50
C LEU A 58 1.67 13.67 -9.55
N SER A 59 2.42 12.57 -9.58
CA SER A 59 3.89 12.59 -9.72
C SER A 59 4.40 11.25 -10.29
N PRO A 60 4.81 11.23 -11.56
CA PRO A 60 5.49 10.09 -12.17
C PRO A 60 6.75 9.65 -11.40
N GLU A 61 7.47 10.60 -10.79
CA GLU A 61 8.67 10.34 -10.01
C GLU A 61 8.35 9.59 -8.72
N ALA A 62 7.30 10.01 -7.99
CA ALA A 62 6.83 9.31 -6.80
C ALA A 62 6.29 7.92 -7.14
N TYR A 63 5.67 7.78 -8.30
CA TYR A 63 5.23 6.49 -8.82
C TYR A 63 6.40 5.54 -9.06
N GLU A 64 7.42 5.95 -9.82
CA GLU A 64 8.61 5.13 -10.04
C GLU A 64 9.33 4.78 -8.73
N ALA A 65 9.48 5.75 -7.83
CA ALA A 65 10.07 5.55 -6.51
C ALA A 65 9.28 4.55 -5.65
N PHE A 66 7.95 4.60 -5.68
CA PHE A 66 7.09 3.66 -4.96
C PHE A 66 7.35 2.21 -5.39
N PHE A 67 7.41 1.94 -6.68
CA PHE A 67 7.71 0.59 -7.19
C PHE A 67 9.16 0.19 -6.90
N ALA A 68 10.11 1.10 -7.10
CA ALA A 68 11.51 0.83 -6.81
C ALA A 68 11.73 0.43 -5.34
N TYR A 69 11.06 1.14 -4.42
CA TYR A 69 11.10 0.87 -2.99
C TYR A 69 10.41 -0.44 -2.61
N THR A 70 9.18 -0.65 -3.07
CA THR A 70 8.39 -1.85 -2.72
C THR A 70 8.98 -3.13 -3.31
N ALA A 71 9.73 -3.05 -4.41
CA ALA A 71 10.44 -4.18 -4.99
C ALA A 71 11.68 -4.62 -4.19
N VAL A 72 12.25 -3.77 -3.33
CA VAL A 72 13.53 -4.07 -2.63
C VAL A 72 13.51 -5.41 -1.89
N PRO A 73 12.49 -5.73 -1.06
CA PRO A 73 12.45 -7.01 -0.34
C PRO A 73 12.38 -8.22 -1.29
N TRP A 74 11.93 -8.04 -2.53
CA TRP A 74 11.69 -9.12 -3.50
C TRP A 74 12.88 -9.41 -4.41
N ARG A 75 13.88 -8.52 -4.45
CA ARG A 75 15.11 -8.71 -5.24
C ARG A 75 16.00 -9.83 -4.72
N THR A 76 15.79 -10.27 -3.47
CA THR A 76 16.56 -11.35 -2.85
C THR A 76 15.66 -12.45 -2.29
N GLY A 77 16.20 -13.66 -2.26
CA GLY A 77 15.59 -14.84 -1.63
C GLY A 77 15.83 -14.95 -0.11
N ALA A 78 16.38 -13.91 0.54
CA ALA A 78 16.82 -13.98 1.94
C ALA A 78 15.67 -14.29 2.91
N VAL A 79 14.45 -13.86 2.58
CA VAL A 79 13.22 -14.16 3.32
C VAL A 79 12.24 -14.84 2.36
N ARG A 80 11.58 -15.91 2.81
CA ARG A 80 10.56 -16.61 2.00
C ARG A 80 9.36 -15.70 1.76
N GLY A 81 8.76 -15.75 0.56
CA GLY A 81 7.59 -14.93 0.21
C GLY A 81 6.45 -15.02 1.22
N ARG A 82 6.12 -16.24 1.70
CA ARG A 82 5.11 -16.45 2.74
C ARG A 82 5.36 -15.64 4.01
N VAL A 83 6.63 -15.50 4.41
CA VAL A 83 7.01 -14.74 5.61
C VAL A 83 6.91 -13.24 5.34
N LYS A 84 7.31 -12.77 4.14
CA LYS A 84 7.14 -11.36 3.74
C LYS A 84 5.67 -10.94 3.81
N GLU A 85 4.76 -11.75 3.25
CA GLU A 85 3.32 -11.48 3.29
C GLU A 85 2.76 -11.46 4.72
N LEU A 86 3.15 -12.42 5.57
CA LEU A 86 2.73 -12.42 6.99
C LEU A 86 3.27 -11.20 7.75
N MET A 87 4.49 -10.75 7.46
CA MET A 87 5.08 -9.54 8.05
C MET A 87 4.32 -8.29 7.60
N SER A 88 4.01 -8.16 6.32
CA SER A 88 3.22 -7.03 5.80
C SER A 88 1.81 -7.01 6.40
N MET A 89 1.14 -8.16 6.45
CA MET A 89 -0.17 -8.30 7.10
C MET A 89 -0.12 -7.89 8.58
N ALA A 90 0.91 -8.32 9.33
CA ALA A 90 1.07 -7.97 10.73
C ALA A 90 1.29 -6.47 10.91
N ALA A 91 2.13 -5.83 10.08
CA ALA A 91 2.34 -4.39 10.10
C ALA A 91 1.02 -3.64 9.87
N ASP A 92 0.23 -4.10 8.91
CA ASP A 92 -1.06 -3.49 8.59
C ASP A 92 -2.11 -3.66 9.70
N ALA A 93 -2.04 -4.77 10.44
CA ALA A 93 -2.96 -5.12 11.51
C ALA A 93 -2.64 -4.46 12.87
N THR A 94 -1.51 -3.78 13.01
CA THR A 94 -1.14 -3.14 14.28
C THR A 94 -2.19 -2.12 14.75
N PRO A 95 -2.41 -1.94 16.07
CA PRO A 95 -3.39 -0.97 16.60
C PRO A 95 -3.19 0.48 16.12
N ALA A 96 -1.93 0.86 15.85
CA ALA A 96 -1.58 2.18 15.36
C ALA A 96 -1.82 2.37 13.86
N HIS A 97 -1.92 1.29 13.07
CA HIS A 97 -2.07 1.36 11.62
C HIS A 97 -3.47 0.97 11.13
N ARG A 98 -3.97 -0.22 11.52
CA ARG A 98 -5.32 -0.74 11.22
C ARG A 98 -5.76 -0.57 9.77
N TYR A 99 -4.87 -0.88 8.82
CA TYR A 99 -5.14 -0.71 7.38
C TYR A 99 -5.75 -1.98 6.78
N LEU A 100 -7.09 -2.06 6.85
CA LEU A 100 -7.84 -3.24 6.39
C LEU A 100 -7.56 -3.68 4.94
N PRO A 101 -7.43 -2.77 3.95
CA PRO A 101 -7.08 -3.18 2.59
C PRO A 101 -5.76 -3.96 2.50
N GLY A 102 -4.73 -3.49 3.20
CA GLY A 102 -3.43 -4.16 3.26
C GLY A 102 -3.51 -5.53 3.95
N VAL A 103 -4.24 -5.61 5.07
CA VAL A 103 -4.50 -6.90 5.75
C VAL A 103 -5.15 -7.90 4.80
N ARG A 104 -6.15 -7.50 4.01
CA ARG A 104 -6.83 -8.38 3.04
C ARG A 104 -5.89 -8.86 1.93
N LEU A 105 -5.16 -7.94 1.32
CA LEU A 105 -4.19 -8.23 0.26
C LEU A 105 -3.15 -9.25 0.72
N HIS A 106 -2.50 -8.95 1.85
CA HIS A 106 -1.39 -9.75 2.35
C HIS A 106 -1.86 -11.08 2.96
N LEU A 107 -3.05 -11.13 3.59
CA LEU A 107 -3.63 -12.40 4.04
C LEU A 107 -3.93 -13.33 2.85
N ALA A 108 -4.56 -12.83 1.79
CA ALA A 108 -4.85 -13.62 0.60
C ALA A 108 -3.58 -14.18 -0.04
N ASN A 109 -2.54 -13.35 -0.17
CA ASN A 109 -1.24 -13.77 -0.69
C ASN A 109 -0.54 -14.78 0.23
N ALA A 110 -0.55 -14.56 1.55
CA ALA A 110 0.04 -15.49 2.52
C ALA A 110 -0.62 -16.88 2.42
N VAL A 111 -1.96 -16.94 2.35
CA VAL A 111 -2.73 -18.18 2.20
C VAL A 111 -2.40 -18.87 0.87
N ARG A 112 -2.33 -18.12 -0.24
CA ARG A 112 -1.92 -18.64 -1.56
C ARG A 112 -0.51 -19.23 -1.54
N LEU A 113 0.38 -18.69 -0.70
CA LEU A 113 1.74 -19.19 -0.46
C LEU A 113 1.79 -20.30 0.62
N GLY A 114 0.65 -20.85 1.03
CA GLY A 114 0.56 -21.97 1.97
C GLY A 114 0.71 -21.58 3.44
N ALA A 115 0.36 -20.35 3.83
CA ALA A 115 0.20 -19.99 5.24
C ALA A 115 -1.07 -20.64 5.80
N GLY A 116 -0.91 -21.45 6.85
CA GLY A 116 -2.03 -22.01 7.60
C GLY A 116 -2.51 -21.09 8.71
N ARG A 117 -3.67 -21.46 9.30
CA ARG A 117 -4.32 -20.73 10.39
C ARG A 117 -3.37 -20.31 11.52
N SER A 118 -2.53 -21.23 12.02
CA SER A 118 -1.62 -20.93 13.14
C SER A 118 -0.62 -19.81 12.80
N ALA A 119 -0.07 -19.80 11.58
CA ALA A 119 0.85 -18.74 11.18
C ALA A 119 0.17 -17.37 11.08
N VAL A 120 -1.07 -17.33 10.59
CA VAL A 120 -1.88 -16.12 10.52
C VAL A 120 -2.20 -15.61 11.93
N LEU A 121 -2.66 -16.47 12.84
CA LEU A 121 -2.97 -16.09 14.21
C LEU A 121 -1.74 -15.58 14.96
N HIS A 122 -0.59 -16.26 14.83
CA HIS A 122 0.64 -15.78 15.45
C HIS A 122 1.09 -14.41 14.92
N ALA A 123 0.91 -14.14 13.62
CA ALA A 123 1.21 -12.82 13.05
C ALA A 123 0.29 -11.73 13.62
N LEU A 124 -0.99 -12.04 13.84
CA LEU A 124 -1.94 -11.13 14.50
C LEU A 124 -1.63 -10.92 15.98
N ASP A 125 -1.19 -11.96 16.70
CA ASP A 125 -0.76 -11.85 18.10
C ASP A 125 0.46 -10.91 18.22
N ILE A 126 1.42 -11.03 17.30
CA ILE A 126 2.57 -10.11 17.20
C ILE A 126 2.11 -8.68 16.93
N ALA A 127 1.18 -8.49 15.98
CA ALA A 127 0.64 -7.18 15.65
C ALA A 127 -0.08 -6.53 16.85
N ALA A 128 -0.85 -7.32 17.61
CA ALA A 128 -1.58 -6.87 18.79
C ALA A 128 -0.66 -6.47 19.95
N ALA A 129 0.55 -7.06 20.03
CA ALA A 129 1.57 -6.71 21.00
C ALA A 129 2.36 -5.44 20.64
N ALA A 130 2.12 -4.83 19.47
CA ALA A 130 2.78 -3.57 19.10
C ALA A 130 2.46 -2.47 20.12
N PRO A 131 3.45 -1.64 20.50
CA PRO A 131 3.24 -0.61 21.50
C PRO A 131 2.16 0.38 21.06
N PRO A 132 1.32 0.88 21.99
CA PRO A 132 0.38 1.93 21.68
C PRO A 132 1.14 3.19 21.25
N HIS A 133 0.57 3.94 20.32
CA HIS A 133 1.06 5.28 20.03
C HIS A 133 0.67 6.19 21.20
N PRO A 134 1.60 6.75 22.00
CA PRO A 134 1.26 7.51 23.21
C PRO A 134 0.50 8.81 22.92
N GLY A 135 0.44 9.22 21.66
CA GLY A 135 -0.07 10.54 21.28
C GLY A 135 0.84 11.64 21.83
N VAL A 136 0.67 12.85 21.34
CA VAL A 136 1.05 14.01 22.14
C VAL A 136 -0.23 14.36 22.90
N PRO A 137 -0.26 14.31 24.24
CA PRO A 137 -1.39 14.84 24.98
C PRO A 137 -1.61 16.27 24.47
N ALA A 138 -2.84 16.60 24.07
CA ALA A 138 -3.16 17.99 23.76
C ALA A 138 -2.72 18.80 24.97
N ALA A 139 -1.71 19.67 24.80
CA ALA A 139 -1.23 20.49 25.89
C ALA A 139 -2.44 21.27 26.42
N HIS A 140 -2.87 20.95 27.64
CA HIS A 140 -3.82 21.76 28.40
C HIS A 140 -3.12 23.05 28.82
N THR A 141 -2.74 23.88 27.85
CA THR A 141 -2.17 25.19 28.08
C THR A 141 -2.56 26.11 26.93
N CYS A 142 -3.75 26.69 27.04
CA CYS A 142 -3.92 28.09 26.68
C CYS A 142 -4.49 28.77 27.94
N PRO A 143 -3.85 29.84 28.44
CA PRO A 143 -4.28 30.57 29.64
C PRO A 143 -5.65 31.23 29.48
#